data_AF-A0A3D4HJR3-F1
#
_entry.id   AF-A0A3D4HJR3-F1
#
_cell.length_a   1.000
_cell.length_b   1.000
_cell.length_c   1.000
_cell.angle_alpha   90.00
_cell.angle_beta   90.00
_cell.angle_gamma   90.00
#
_symmetry.space_group_name_H-M   'P 1'
#
loop_
_entity.id
_entity.type
_entity.pdbx_description
1 polymer ?
#
loop_
_entity_poly.entity_id
_entity_poly.type
_entity_poly.pdbx_seq_one_letter_code
_entity_poly.pdbx_strand_id
1 'polypeptide(L)'
;SLFLLINGSDAAYEAWIQGQKAPVLKRASFDLLVARVQDVSTHLNGLIKEGVYQAWITALILGDMGKTQAAHRLFESMGINVVDHDMFYAQVVCSENARKELPSFARLESKAQDLLVKTADLGHWGHMTHLEGGFEMFEPLKHSNILVTDPAAFWFEAVVHSCDVAGAAGHVSPEGPVIYTENVYQVLEAVYAACAQLKEASVADAYDAYMSERAAWAGLPLDASLDQVLVRLAAMLRLMDAGSGECLQQAVRLWTSGEQAVIVDVLSIAGANRLPVTPTYVPAVFANLASSEELGTTRCERLEKTIAYGVPWVARVLRDYGVLLAQHKMSSEIPLNFNAIAGAVKVCPYVLNKFDGWINPETGAVELGSPALAH
;
A
#
# COMPACT_ATOMS: atom_id res chain seq x y z
N SER A 1 -2.49 -19.27 1.39
CA SER A 1 -3.31 -18.40 2.26
C SER A 1 -4.80 -18.63 2.09
N LEU A 2 -5.41 -18.29 0.94
CA LEU A 2 -6.87 -18.43 0.71
C LEU A 2 -7.46 -19.79 1.14
N PHE A 3 -6.83 -20.90 0.72
CA PHE A 3 -7.30 -22.24 1.09
C PHE A 3 -7.25 -22.54 2.59
N LEU A 4 -6.35 -21.90 3.35
CA LEU A 4 -6.31 -22.02 4.81
C LEU A 4 -7.52 -21.33 5.45
N LEU A 5 -7.92 -20.15 4.95
CA LEU A 5 -9.12 -19.46 5.42
C LEU A 5 -10.41 -20.19 5.04
N ILE A 6 -10.46 -20.79 3.85
CA ILE A 6 -11.60 -21.63 3.43
C ILE A 6 -11.75 -22.84 4.35
N ASN A 7 -10.63 -23.44 4.77
CA ASN A 7 -10.61 -24.59 5.67
C ASN A 7 -11.00 -24.20 7.11
N GLY A 8 -10.37 -23.18 7.68
CA GLY A 8 -10.71 -22.62 8.99
C GLY A 8 -10.46 -23.52 10.20
N SER A 9 -9.87 -24.71 10.03
CA SER A 9 -9.55 -25.61 11.16
C SER A 9 -8.35 -25.14 11.99
N ASP A 10 -8.16 -25.77 13.15
CA ASP A 10 -6.98 -25.58 14.00
C ASP A 10 -5.68 -25.84 13.22
N ALA A 11 -5.63 -26.90 12.41
CA ALA A 11 -4.48 -27.20 11.57
C ALA A 11 -4.22 -26.10 10.52
N ALA A 12 -5.28 -25.47 10.00
CA ALA A 12 -5.14 -24.35 9.08
C ALA A 12 -4.60 -23.09 9.77
N TYR A 13 -5.00 -22.85 11.02
CA TYR A 13 -4.44 -21.78 11.85
C TYR A 13 -2.95 -22.02 12.16
N GLU A 14 -2.57 -23.21 12.59
CA GLU A 14 -1.17 -23.55 12.86
C GLU A 14 -0.29 -23.37 11.60
N ALA A 15 -0.78 -23.81 10.44
CA ALA A 15 -0.12 -23.57 9.15
C ALA A 15 -0.07 -22.08 8.79
N TRP A 16 -1.08 -21.28 9.17
CA TRP A 16 -1.10 -19.85 8.91
C TRP A 16 -0.01 -19.09 9.67
N ILE A 17 0.17 -19.39 10.96
CA ILE A 17 1.13 -18.68 11.81
C ILE A 17 2.56 -19.19 11.65
N GLN A 18 2.75 -20.29 10.91
CA GLN A 18 4.06 -20.88 10.67
C GLN A 18 5.02 -19.86 10.03
N GLY A 19 6.17 -19.65 10.66
CA GLY A 19 7.23 -18.76 10.16
C GLY A 19 7.01 -17.27 10.42
N GLN A 20 5.87 -16.88 11.01
CA GLN A 20 5.63 -15.49 11.38
C GLN A 20 6.56 -15.04 12.51
N LYS A 21 7.05 -13.80 12.41
CA LYS A 21 7.74 -13.13 13.51
C LYS A 21 6.72 -12.50 14.45
N ALA A 22 7.05 -12.41 15.74
CA ALA A 22 6.16 -11.83 16.74
C ALA A 22 5.83 -10.34 16.42
N PRO A 23 4.59 -9.89 16.69
CA PRO A 23 3.46 -10.68 17.19
C PRO A 23 2.83 -11.54 16.08
N VAL A 24 2.77 -12.86 16.30
CA VAL A 24 2.06 -13.78 15.39
C VAL A 24 0.57 -13.48 15.39
N LEU A 25 -0.13 -13.75 14.27
CA LEU A 25 -1.57 -13.58 14.18
C LEU A 25 -2.27 -14.33 15.32
N LYS A 26 -3.16 -13.65 16.05
CA LYS A 26 -3.92 -14.31 17.12
C LYS A 26 -4.98 -15.23 16.54
N ARG A 27 -5.33 -16.28 17.28
CA ARG A 27 -6.42 -17.19 16.90
C ARG A 27 -7.75 -16.46 16.67
N ALA A 28 -8.14 -15.55 17.56
CA ALA A 28 -9.37 -14.79 17.41
C ALA A 28 -9.39 -13.94 16.11
N SER A 29 -8.26 -13.34 15.75
CA SER A 29 -8.10 -12.59 14.49
C SER A 29 -8.23 -13.51 13.27
N PHE A 30 -7.65 -14.71 13.33
CA PHE A 30 -7.81 -15.73 12.27
C PHE A 30 -9.27 -16.17 12.12
N ASP A 31 -9.97 -16.42 13.23
CA ASP A 31 -11.37 -16.82 13.21
C ASP A 31 -12.27 -15.74 12.59
N LEU A 32 -11.96 -14.45 12.78
CA LEU A 32 -12.65 -13.34 12.13
C LEU A 32 -12.41 -13.32 10.60
N LEU A 33 -11.19 -13.61 10.15
CA LEU A 33 -10.89 -13.75 8.71
C LEU A 33 -11.65 -14.93 8.10
N VAL A 34 -11.69 -16.07 8.79
CA VAL A 34 -12.45 -17.26 8.37
C VAL A 34 -13.94 -16.93 8.28
N ALA A 35 -14.50 -16.25 9.29
CA ALA A 35 -15.89 -15.83 9.30
C ALA A 35 -16.21 -14.91 8.12
N ARG A 36 -15.33 -13.96 7.78
CA ARG A 36 -15.48 -13.11 6.60
C ARG A 36 -15.49 -13.91 5.30
N VAL A 37 -14.56 -14.86 5.13
CA VAL A 37 -14.52 -15.74 3.95
C VAL A 37 -15.80 -16.56 3.83
N GLN A 38 -16.29 -17.11 4.94
CA GLN A 38 -17.54 -17.88 4.97
C GLN A 38 -18.75 -17.00 4.61
N ASP A 39 -18.84 -15.81 5.21
CA ASP A 39 -19.90 -14.84 4.97
C ASP A 39 -19.96 -14.42 3.49
N VAL A 40 -18.85 -13.95 2.93
CA VAL A 40 -18.79 -13.55 1.52
C VAL A 40 -19.11 -14.73 0.60
N SER A 41 -18.56 -15.91 0.87
CA SER A 41 -18.83 -17.09 0.02
C SER A 41 -20.28 -17.58 0.05
N THR A 42 -21.06 -17.15 1.05
CA THR A 42 -22.48 -17.52 1.22
C THR A 42 -23.42 -16.42 0.72
N HIS A 43 -23.06 -15.15 0.92
CA HIS A 43 -23.94 -14.01 0.69
C HIS A 43 -23.65 -13.23 -0.60
N LEU A 44 -22.62 -13.61 -1.36
CA LEU A 44 -22.35 -12.98 -2.65
C LEU A 44 -23.44 -13.37 -3.66
N ASN A 45 -24.38 -12.45 -3.87
CA ASN A 45 -25.62 -12.71 -4.60
C ASN A 45 -25.36 -13.29 -5.99
N GLY A 46 -25.92 -14.49 -6.19
CA GLY A 46 -26.03 -15.09 -7.52
C GLY A 46 -24.82 -15.90 -7.98
N LEU A 47 -23.80 -16.09 -7.14
CA LEU A 47 -22.74 -17.07 -7.36
C LEU A 47 -22.86 -18.21 -6.34
N ILE A 48 -22.62 -19.43 -6.78
CA ILE A 48 -22.41 -20.56 -5.86
C ILE A 48 -21.04 -20.44 -5.22
N LYS A 49 -20.85 -21.12 -4.07
CA LYS A 49 -19.61 -21.06 -3.28
C LYS A 49 -18.35 -21.33 -4.11
N GLU A 50 -18.37 -22.39 -4.92
CA GLU A 50 -17.28 -22.74 -5.84
C GLU A 50 -16.99 -21.62 -6.85
N GLY A 51 -18.02 -20.93 -7.34
CA GLY A 51 -17.87 -19.79 -8.24
C GLY A 51 -17.17 -18.60 -7.57
N VAL A 52 -17.48 -18.32 -6.30
CA VAL A 52 -16.78 -17.30 -5.51
C VAL A 52 -15.31 -17.67 -5.32
N TYR A 53 -15.02 -18.94 -5.05
CA TYR A 53 -13.64 -19.42 -4.89
C TYR A 53 -12.83 -19.29 -6.18
N GLN A 54 -13.41 -19.63 -7.33
CA GLN A 54 -12.75 -19.42 -8.62
C GLN A 54 -12.52 -17.93 -8.92
N ALA A 55 -13.47 -17.07 -8.56
CA ALA A 55 -13.32 -15.62 -8.69
C ALA A 55 -12.16 -15.09 -7.85
N TRP A 56 -12.04 -15.48 -6.57
CA TRP A 56 -10.91 -15.10 -5.72
C TRP A 56 -9.57 -15.61 -6.26
N ILE A 57 -9.49 -16.87 -6.66
CA ILE A 57 -8.26 -17.43 -7.24
C ILE A 57 -7.87 -16.64 -8.50
N THR A 58 -8.84 -16.32 -9.35
CA THR A 58 -8.59 -15.55 -10.58
C THR A 58 -8.14 -14.14 -10.27
N ALA A 59 -8.80 -13.44 -9.34
CA ALA A 59 -8.40 -12.10 -8.91
C ALA A 59 -6.98 -12.07 -8.35
N LEU A 60 -6.61 -13.04 -7.49
CA LEU A 60 -5.26 -13.14 -6.93
C LEU A 60 -4.19 -13.40 -7.99
N ILE A 61 -4.46 -14.28 -8.97
CA ILE A 61 -3.49 -14.58 -10.04
C ILE A 61 -3.34 -13.39 -10.99
N LEU A 62 -4.46 -12.77 -11.36
CA LEU A 62 -4.47 -11.66 -12.32
C LEU A 62 -3.95 -10.35 -11.70
N GLY A 63 -4.17 -10.10 -10.41
CA GLY A 63 -3.68 -8.91 -9.71
C GLY A 63 -2.16 -8.74 -9.81
N ASP A 64 -1.42 -9.85 -9.81
CA ASP A 64 0.04 -9.84 -9.92
C ASP A 64 0.57 -9.71 -11.36
N MET A 65 -0.29 -9.72 -12.38
CA MET A 65 0.17 -9.78 -13.78
C MET A 65 1.02 -8.57 -14.17
N GLY A 66 0.71 -7.39 -13.62
CA GLY A 66 1.41 -6.13 -13.87
C GLY A 66 2.86 -6.12 -13.41
N LYS A 67 3.31 -7.13 -12.64
CA LYS A 67 4.71 -7.30 -12.24
C LYS A 67 5.59 -7.91 -13.34
N THR A 68 5.01 -8.38 -14.45
CA THR A 68 5.75 -9.10 -15.49
C THR A 68 5.84 -8.33 -16.81
N GLN A 69 7.05 -8.16 -17.34
CA GLN A 69 7.25 -7.54 -18.67
C GLN A 69 6.54 -8.31 -19.79
N ALA A 70 6.32 -9.62 -19.62
CA ALA A 70 5.59 -10.42 -20.60
C ALA A 70 4.13 -9.98 -20.70
N ALA A 71 3.46 -9.70 -19.59
CA ALA A 71 2.10 -9.17 -19.59
C ALA A 71 2.05 -7.77 -20.21
N HIS A 72 2.97 -6.88 -19.83
CA HIS A 72 3.06 -5.54 -20.42
C HIS A 72 3.17 -5.58 -21.95
N ARG A 73 4.10 -6.38 -22.49
CA ARG A 73 4.26 -6.55 -23.95
C ARG A 73 3.02 -7.10 -24.64
N LEU A 74 2.27 -7.99 -23.97
CA LEU A 74 1.04 -8.57 -24.53
C LEU A 74 -0.05 -7.50 -24.70
N PHE A 75 -0.20 -6.62 -23.71
CA PHE A 75 -1.30 -5.64 -23.66
C PHE A 75 -0.93 -4.25 -24.20
N GLU A 76 0.35 -3.97 -24.46
CA GLU A 76 0.83 -2.72 -25.08
C GLU A 76 0.14 -2.45 -26.44
N SER A 77 0.02 -3.48 -27.29
CA SER A 77 -0.68 -3.36 -28.58
C SER A 77 -2.19 -3.06 -28.46
N MET A 78 -2.74 -3.20 -27.25
CA MET A 78 -4.14 -2.92 -26.91
C MET A 78 -4.31 -1.56 -26.23
N GLY A 79 -3.25 -0.75 -26.17
CA GLY A 79 -3.25 0.60 -25.58
C GLY A 79 -3.08 0.63 -24.06
N ILE A 80 -2.71 -0.47 -23.43
CA ILE A 80 -2.49 -0.55 -21.98
C ILE A 80 -0.99 -0.38 -21.69
N ASN A 81 -0.62 0.83 -21.26
CA ASN A 81 0.78 1.23 -21.06
C ASN A 81 1.07 1.75 -19.65
N VAL A 82 0.18 1.47 -18.68
CA VAL A 82 0.35 1.94 -17.31
C VAL A 82 1.50 1.20 -16.63
N VAL A 83 2.43 1.95 -16.04
CA VAL A 83 3.61 1.38 -15.36
C VAL A 83 3.25 0.80 -13.99
N ASP A 84 2.30 1.41 -13.30
CA ASP A 84 1.82 0.93 -12.01
C ASP A 84 1.07 -0.41 -12.18
N HIS A 85 1.52 -1.43 -11.44
CA HIS A 85 1.02 -2.78 -11.59
C HIS A 85 -0.41 -3.00 -11.06
N ASP A 86 -0.82 -2.27 -10.03
CA ASP A 86 -2.18 -2.36 -9.49
C ASP A 86 -3.16 -1.72 -10.48
N MET A 87 -2.80 -0.55 -11.04
CA MET A 87 -3.54 0.07 -12.14
C MET A 87 -3.55 -0.78 -13.42
N PHE A 88 -2.48 -1.54 -13.68
CA PHE A 88 -2.38 -2.43 -14.85
C PHE A 88 -3.46 -3.50 -14.82
N TYR A 89 -3.65 -4.16 -13.67
CA TYR A 89 -4.72 -5.14 -13.48
C TYR A 89 -6.10 -4.53 -13.79
N ALA A 90 -6.38 -3.35 -13.24
CA ALA A 90 -7.63 -2.64 -13.46
C ALA A 90 -7.88 -2.35 -14.95
N GLN A 91 -6.90 -1.81 -15.67
CA GLN A 91 -7.04 -1.50 -17.09
C GLN A 91 -7.24 -2.76 -17.95
N VAL A 92 -6.52 -3.84 -17.65
CA VAL A 92 -6.65 -5.12 -18.36
C VAL A 92 -8.02 -5.74 -18.14
N VAL A 93 -8.50 -5.81 -16.90
CA VAL A 93 -9.79 -6.44 -16.59
C VAL A 93 -10.97 -5.58 -17.04
N CYS A 94 -10.86 -4.25 -17.03
CA CYS A 94 -11.93 -3.37 -17.52
C CYS A 94 -11.99 -3.30 -19.06
N SER A 95 -10.90 -3.63 -19.77
CA SER A 95 -10.86 -3.64 -21.24
C SER A 95 -11.51 -4.89 -21.82
N GLU A 96 -12.55 -4.73 -22.65
CA GLU A 96 -13.21 -5.85 -23.32
C GLU A 96 -12.25 -6.61 -24.27
N ASN A 97 -11.34 -5.90 -24.95
CA ASN A 97 -10.39 -6.53 -25.85
C ASN A 97 -9.31 -7.28 -25.07
N ALA A 98 -8.77 -6.69 -24.00
CA ALA A 98 -7.72 -7.33 -23.20
C ALA A 98 -8.24 -8.58 -22.47
N ARG A 99 -9.49 -8.56 -21.96
CA ARG A 99 -10.11 -9.72 -21.30
C ARG A 99 -10.17 -10.97 -22.17
N LYS A 100 -10.22 -10.84 -23.50
CA LYS A 100 -10.24 -11.99 -24.44
C LYS A 100 -8.93 -12.78 -24.40
N GLU A 101 -7.83 -12.15 -24.01
CA GLU A 101 -6.51 -12.77 -23.86
C GLU A 101 -6.28 -13.39 -22.48
N LEU A 102 -7.30 -13.42 -21.60
CA LEU A 102 -7.19 -13.95 -20.24
C LEU A 102 -8.00 -15.26 -20.10
N PRO A 103 -7.41 -16.43 -20.40
CA PRO A 103 -8.12 -17.71 -20.29
C PRO A 103 -8.72 -17.97 -18.92
N SER A 104 -8.05 -17.55 -17.84
CA SER A 104 -8.56 -17.70 -16.47
C SER A 104 -9.81 -16.85 -16.23
N PHE A 105 -9.86 -15.63 -16.77
CA PHE A 105 -11.05 -14.77 -16.70
C PHE A 105 -12.19 -15.34 -17.54
N ALA A 106 -11.89 -15.75 -18.79
CA ALA A 106 -12.89 -16.26 -19.73
C ALA A 106 -13.60 -17.55 -19.25
N ARG A 107 -12.96 -18.33 -18.38
CA ARG A 107 -13.54 -19.54 -17.77
C ARG A 107 -14.55 -19.26 -16.65
N LEU A 108 -14.55 -18.04 -16.10
CA LEU A 108 -15.47 -17.67 -15.03
C LEU A 108 -16.90 -17.53 -15.58
N GLU A 109 -17.87 -17.81 -14.73
CA GLU A 109 -19.27 -17.48 -15.02
C GLU A 109 -19.43 -15.96 -15.17
N SER A 110 -20.40 -15.51 -15.97
CA SER A 110 -20.60 -14.07 -16.27
C SER A 110 -20.67 -13.20 -15.02
N LYS A 111 -21.35 -13.64 -13.96
CA LYS A 111 -21.45 -12.88 -12.71
C LYS A 111 -20.11 -12.74 -11.97
N ALA A 112 -19.23 -13.74 -12.06
CA ALA A 112 -17.89 -13.68 -11.51
C ALA A 112 -17.00 -12.76 -12.36
N GLN A 113 -17.16 -12.78 -13.69
CA GLN A 113 -16.50 -11.81 -14.57
C GLN A 113 -16.92 -10.37 -14.23
N ASP A 114 -18.22 -10.12 -14.07
CA ASP A 114 -18.77 -8.81 -13.69
C ASP A 114 -18.28 -8.37 -12.31
N LEU A 115 -18.15 -9.32 -11.37
CA LEU A 115 -17.58 -9.06 -10.05
C LEU A 115 -16.13 -8.61 -10.12
N LEU A 116 -15.28 -9.28 -10.92
CA LEU A 116 -13.89 -8.88 -11.06
C LEU A 116 -13.77 -7.49 -11.69
N VAL A 117 -14.58 -7.19 -12.71
CA VAL A 117 -14.58 -5.88 -13.37
C VAL A 117 -15.00 -4.77 -12.41
N LYS A 118 -16.07 -4.98 -11.64
CA LYS A 118 -16.60 -3.95 -10.74
C LYS A 118 -15.71 -3.70 -9.51
N THR A 119 -14.85 -4.67 -9.13
CA THR A 119 -13.94 -4.50 -7.98
C THR A 119 -12.52 -4.12 -8.36
N ALA A 120 -12.15 -4.16 -9.65
CA ALA A 120 -10.75 -4.01 -10.06
C ALA A 120 -10.13 -2.63 -9.78
N ASP A 121 -10.94 -1.58 -9.66
CA ASP A 121 -10.46 -0.18 -9.47
C ASP A 121 -11.12 0.51 -8.26
N LEU A 122 -11.31 -0.24 -7.17
CA LEU A 122 -11.90 0.33 -5.94
C LEU A 122 -10.92 1.21 -5.16
N GLY A 123 -9.64 1.19 -5.50
CA GLY A 123 -8.61 2.03 -4.89
C GLY A 123 -7.32 1.26 -4.59
N HIS A 124 -6.27 2.00 -4.24
CA HIS A 124 -4.97 1.42 -3.96
C HIS A 124 -4.80 1.13 -2.46
N TRP A 125 -5.09 -0.12 -2.07
CA TRP A 125 -5.07 -0.54 -0.66
C TRP A 125 -3.70 -0.36 0.03
N GLY A 126 -2.61 -0.56 -0.71
CA GLY A 126 -1.25 -0.29 -0.23
C GLY A 126 -1.03 1.16 0.17
N HIS A 127 -1.50 2.11 -0.63
CA HIS A 127 -1.42 3.54 -0.30
C HIS A 127 -2.25 3.88 0.95
N MET A 128 -3.49 3.36 1.03
CA MET A 128 -4.35 3.53 2.20
C MET A 128 -3.69 2.98 3.46
N THR A 129 -3.20 1.74 3.42
CA THR A 129 -2.53 1.03 4.52
C THR A 129 -1.40 1.85 5.14
N HIS A 130 -0.60 2.53 4.31
CA HIS A 130 0.59 3.25 4.77
C HIS A 130 0.41 4.77 4.88
N LEU A 131 -0.79 5.31 4.61
CA LEU A 131 -1.04 6.75 4.54
C LEU A 131 -0.07 7.50 3.61
N GLU A 132 0.25 6.86 2.48
CA GLU A 132 1.23 7.37 1.51
C GLU A 132 0.71 8.61 0.77
N GLY A 133 -0.59 8.65 0.47
CA GLY A 133 -1.34 9.80 -0.05
C GLY A 133 -2.16 10.51 1.03
N GLY A 134 -3.08 11.39 0.60
CA GLY A 134 -4.07 12.03 1.48
C GLY A 134 -5.45 11.35 1.40
N PHE A 135 -6.51 12.12 1.64
CA PHE A 135 -7.89 11.62 1.60
C PHE A 135 -8.37 11.17 0.20
N GLU A 136 -7.71 11.61 -0.88
CA GLU A 136 -8.03 11.25 -2.27
C GLU A 136 -7.89 9.75 -2.53
N MET A 137 -7.08 9.04 -1.75
CA MET A 137 -6.93 7.59 -1.86
C MET A 137 -8.26 6.85 -1.70
N PHE A 138 -9.22 7.42 -0.97
CA PHE A 138 -10.55 6.86 -0.74
C PHE A 138 -11.58 7.25 -1.82
N GLU A 139 -11.26 8.16 -2.73
CA GLU A 139 -12.19 8.64 -3.76
C GLU A 139 -12.65 7.54 -4.73
N PRO A 140 -11.78 6.66 -5.27
CA PRO A 140 -12.24 5.59 -6.17
C PRO A 140 -13.34 4.73 -5.54
N LEU A 141 -13.15 4.31 -4.28
CA LEU A 141 -14.15 3.54 -3.54
C LEU A 141 -15.44 4.33 -3.35
N LYS A 142 -15.36 5.60 -2.94
CA LYS A 142 -16.54 6.45 -2.74
C LYS A 142 -17.31 6.65 -4.04
N HIS A 143 -16.62 6.94 -5.14
CA HIS A 143 -17.23 7.17 -6.45
C HIS A 143 -17.82 5.91 -7.09
N SER A 144 -17.26 4.73 -6.80
CA SER A 144 -17.81 3.44 -7.26
C SER A 144 -19.24 3.18 -6.75
N ASN A 145 -19.62 3.81 -5.63
CA ASN A 145 -20.87 3.59 -4.91
C ASN A 145 -21.11 2.12 -4.48
N ILE A 146 -20.09 1.26 -4.53
CA ILE A 146 -20.22 -0.19 -4.30
C ILE A 146 -20.66 -0.51 -2.86
N LEU A 147 -20.27 0.33 -1.90
CA LEU A 147 -20.66 0.21 -0.49
C LEU A 147 -22.18 0.37 -0.27
N VAL A 148 -22.88 0.97 -1.23
CA VAL A 148 -24.35 1.13 -1.21
C VAL A 148 -25.00 0.09 -2.11
N THR A 149 -24.48 -0.10 -3.33
CA THR A 149 -25.12 -0.93 -4.36
C THR A 149 -24.83 -2.42 -4.21
N ASP A 150 -23.64 -2.79 -3.74
CA ASP A 150 -23.22 -4.19 -3.56
C ASP A 150 -22.16 -4.32 -2.45
N PRO A 151 -22.53 -4.18 -1.16
CA PRO A 151 -21.58 -4.25 -0.05
C PRO A 151 -20.80 -5.57 0.02
N ALA A 152 -21.37 -6.67 -0.48
CA ALA A 152 -20.70 -7.96 -0.50
C ALA A 152 -19.50 -7.98 -1.46
N ALA A 153 -19.54 -7.18 -2.53
CA ALA A 153 -18.41 -7.04 -3.45
C ALA A 153 -17.23 -6.26 -2.86
N PHE A 154 -17.49 -5.28 -1.99
CA PHE A 154 -16.43 -4.65 -1.19
C PHE A 154 -15.72 -5.68 -0.29
N TRP A 155 -16.49 -6.53 0.40
CA TRP A 155 -15.91 -7.58 1.24
C TRP A 155 -15.24 -8.70 0.44
N PHE A 156 -15.70 -8.98 -0.77
CA PHE A 156 -14.98 -9.83 -1.72
C PHE A 156 -13.58 -9.29 -1.98
N GLU A 157 -13.46 -7.99 -2.29
CA GLU A 157 -12.18 -7.34 -2.55
C GLU A 157 -11.30 -7.28 -1.29
N ALA A 158 -11.88 -7.02 -0.11
CA ALA A 158 -11.15 -7.08 1.15
C ALA A 158 -10.52 -8.47 1.41
N VAL A 159 -11.21 -9.55 1.04
CA VAL A 159 -10.65 -10.92 1.11
C VAL A 159 -9.52 -11.12 0.11
N VAL A 160 -9.65 -10.61 -1.13
CA VAL A 160 -8.58 -10.63 -2.14
C VAL A 160 -7.34 -9.92 -1.59
N HIS A 161 -7.50 -8.68 -1.13
CA HIS A 161 -6.38 -7.90 -0.61
C HIS A 161 -5.71 -8.55 0.61
N SER A 162 -6.50 -9.07 1.56
CA SER A 162 -5.95 -9.80 2.71
C SER A 162 -5.13 -11.03 2.27
N CYS A 163 -5.60 -11.75 1.26
CA CYS A 163 -4.89 -12.92 0.72
C CYS A 163 -3.63 -12.54 -0.08
N ASP A 164 -3.66 -11.43 -0.81
CA ASP A 164 -2.51 -10.88 -1.53
C ASP A 164 -1.38 -10.49 -0.56
N VAL A 165 -1.71 -9.72 0.48
CA VAL A 165 -0.76 -9.38 1.55
C VAL A 165 -0.23 -10.64 2.23
N ALA A 166 -1.10 -11.63 2.48
CA ALA A 166 -0.66 -12.92 3.04
C ALA A 166 0.28 -13.70 2.11
N GLY A 167 0.21 -13.47 0.79
CA GLY A 167 1.03 -14.13 -0.22
C GLY A 167 2.31 -13.40 -0.60
N ALA A 168 2.49 -12.13 -0.24
CA ALA A 168 3.56 -11.28 -0.79
C ALA A 168 5.00 -11.78 -0.54
N ALA A 169 5.22 -12.61 0.48
CA ALA A 169 6.51 -13.25 0.77
C ALA A 169 6.56 -14.76 0.41
N GLY A 170 5.60 -15.26 -0.37
CA GLY A 170 5.50 -16.68 -0.74
C GLY A 170 6.70 -17.20 -1.54
N HIS A 171 7.42 -16.32 -2.25
CA HIS A 171 8.66 -16.67 -2.95
C HIS A 171 9.85 -16.90 -2.00
N VAL A 172 9.78 -16.38 -0.76
CA VAL A 172 10.79 -16.58 0.29
C VAL A 172 10.44 -17.77 1.17
N SER A 173 9.16 -17.91 1.53
CA SER A 173 8.66 -19.01 2.37
C SER A 173 7.29 -19.46 1.86
N PRO A 174 7.21 -20.60 1.16
CA PRO A 174 5.94 -21.14 0.67
C PRO A 174 5.09 -21.79 1.77
N GLU A 175 5.65 -21.99 2.97
CA GLU A 175 5.02 -22.75 4.05
C GLU A 175 3.85 -22.03 4.72
N GLY A 176 3.81 -20.70 4.68
CA GLY A 176 2.72 -19.93 5.29
C GLY A 176 2.84 -18.42 5.10
N PRO A 177 1.81 -17.65 5.50
CA PRO A 177 1.80 -16.18 5.46
C PRO A 177 2.80 -15.50 6.42
N VAL A 178 4.10 -15.58 6.14
CA VAL A 178 5.15 -15.10 7.06
C VAL A 178 5.08 -13.60 7.40
N ILE A 179 4.46 -12.78 6.55
CA ILE A 179 4.28 -11.34 6.81
C ILE A 179 2.91 -10.96 7.38
N TYR A 180 1.90 -11.84 7.32
CA TYR A 180 0.54 -11.55 7.77
C TYR A 180 0.40 -11.73 9.29
N THR A 181 1.15 -10.91 10.01
CA THR A 181 1.20 -10.87 11.48
C THR A 181 -0.07 -10.25 12.07
N GLU A 182 -0.21 -10.31 13.40
CA GLU A 182 -1.31 -9.63 14.11
C GLU A 182 -1.34 -8.12 13.82
N ASN A 183 -0.17 -7.49 13.72
CA ASN A 183 -0.09 -6.07 13.42
C ASN A 183 -0.61 -5.78 12.01
N VAL A 184 -0.27 -6.61 11.02
CA VAL A 184 -0.77 -6.44 9.64
C VAL A 184 -2.30 -6.62 9.61
N TYR A 185 -2.81 -7.64 10.30
CA TYR A 185 -4.26 -7.81 10.45
C TYR A 185 -4.94 -6.55 11.00
N GLN A 186 -4.46 -6.02 12.14
CA GLN A 186 -5.05 -4.83 12.76
C GLN A 186 -5.05 -3.62 11.82
N VAL A 187 -3.97 -3.41 11.08
CA VAL A 187 -3.87 -2.32 10.10
C VAL A 187 -4.90 -2.49 8.98
N LEU A 188 -5.01 -3.69 8.40
CA LEU A 188 -5.97 -3.94 7.33
C LEU A 188 -7.41 -3.79 7.82
N GLU A 189 -7.73 -4.30 9.01
CA GLU A 189 -9.06 -4.11 9.62
C GLU A 189 -9.40 -2.63 9.84
N ALA A 190 -8.44 -1.82 10.29
CA ALA A 190 -8.65 -0.38 10.46
C ALA A 190 -8.90 0.33 9.13
N VAL A 191 -8.17 -0.04 8.07
CA VAL A 191 -8.43 0.46 6.71
C VAL A 191 -9.82 0.04 6.24
N TYR A 192 -10.20 -1.22 6.39
CA TYR A 192 -11.53 -1.70 5.99
C TYR A 192 -12.65 -1.02 6.78
N ALA A 193 -12.44 -0.76 8.07
CA ALA A 193 -13.37 -0.02 8.91
C ALA A 193 -13.53 1.44 8.46
N ALA A 194 -12.43 2.12 8.09
CA ALA A 194 -12.47 3.45 7.52
C ALA A 194 -13.18 3.47 6.15
N CYS A 195 -12.86 2.52 5.27
CA CYS A 195 -13.52 2.35 3.98
C CYS A 195 -15.03 2.10 4.13
N ALA A 196 -15.45 1.26 5.07
CA ALA A 196 -16.87 0.97 5.29
C ALA A 196 -17.67 2.21 5.72
N GLN A 197 -17.04 3.18 6.41
CA GLN A 197 -17.69 4.44 6.78
C GLN A 197 -18.03 5.33 5.58
N LEU A 198 -17.32 5.19 4.45
CA LEU A 198 -17.59 5.95 3.23
C LEU A 198 -18.99 5.75 2.66
N LYS A 199 -19.75 4.75 3.14
CA LYS A 199 -21.17 4.63 2.82
C LYS A 199 -21.93 5.90 3.19
N GLU A 200 -21.65 6.47 4.36
CA GLU A 200 -22.38 7.61 4.93
C GLU A 200 -21.48 8.85 5.13
N ALA A 201 -20.17 8.67 5.25
CA ALA A 201 -19.21 9.71 5.56
C ALA A 201 -18.49 10.26 4.30
N SER A 202 -17.78 11.37 4.46
CA SER A 202 -16.89 11.90 3.43
C SER A 202 -15.56 11.14 3.39
N VAL A 203 -14.80 11.31 2.31
CA VAL A 203 -13.42 10.75 2.21
C VAL A 203 -12.48 11.33 3.26
N ALA A 204 -12.70 12.59 3.65
CA ALA A 204 -11.93 13.25 4.71
C ALA A 204 -12.23 12.61 6.08
N ASP A 205 -13.51 12.37 6.39
CA ASP A 205 -13.89 11.73 7.66
C ASP A 205 -13.30 10.31 7.79
N ALA A 206 -13.34 9.53 6.71
CA ALA A 206 -12.75 8.18 6.70
C ALA A 206 -11.23 8.22 6.87
N TYR A 207 -10.57 9.16 6.20
CA TYR A 207 -9.13 9.39 6.36
C TYR A 207 -8.80 9.78 7.80
N ASP A 208 -9.51 10.74 8.38
CA ASP A 208 -9.26 11.27 9.73
C ASP A 208 -9.54 10.21 10.81
N ALA A 209 -10.55 9.35 10.61
CA ALA A 209 -10.82 8.21 11.47
C ALA A 209 -9.63 7.23 11.48
N TYR A 210 -9.11 6.87 10.31
CA TYR A 210 -7.94 5.99 10.23
C TYR A 210 -6.67 6.65 10.78
N MET A 211 -6.48 7.95 10.50
CA MET A 211 -5.38 8.75 11.02
C MET A 211 -5.37 8.78 12.56
N SER A 212 -6.55 8.94 13.17
CA SER A 212 -6.76 8.90 14.61
C SER A 212 -6.41 7.56 15.23
N GLU A 213 -6.76 6.46 14.58
CA GLU A 213 -6.42 5.12 15.04
C GLU A 213 -4.90 4.87 14.99
N ARG A 214 -4.23 5.29 13.90
CA ARG A 214 -2.75 5.26 13.80
C ARG A 214 -2.07 6.08 14.89
N ALA A 215 -2.62 7.25 15.22
CA ALA A 215 -2.09 8.13 16.25
C ALA A 215 -2.19 7.48 17.63
N ALA A 216 -3.35 6.89 17.93
CA ALA A 216 -3.59 6.19 19.18
C ALA A 216 -2.61 5.01 19.37
N TRP A 217 -2.39 4.18 18.35
CA TRP A 217 -1.44 3.07 18.42
C TRP A 217 0.00 3.52 18.65
N ALA A 218 0.41 4.60 17.99
CA ALA A 218 1.75 5.16 18.11
C ALA A 218 1.92 6.09 19.33
N GLY A 219 0.86 6.39 20.09
CA GLY A 219 0.93 7.34 21.21
C GLY A 219 1.26 8.76 20.77
N LEU A 220 0.81 9.18 19.58
CA LEU A 220 1.13 10.47 18.98
C LEU A 220 -0.08 11.43 19.04
N PRO A 221 0.15 12.75 19.17
CA PRO A 221 -0.89 13.76 19.02
C PRO A 221 -1.31 13.93 17.54
N LEU A 222 -2.38 14.70 17.30
CA LEU A 222 -2.89 15.05 15.96
C LEU A 222 -3.29 16.52 15.80
N ASP A 223 -2.95 17.37 16.76
CA ASP A 223 -3.50 18.73 16.83
C ASP A 223 -2.82 19.71 15.86
N ALA A 224 -1.54 19.50 15.54
CA ALA A 224 -0.77 20.35 14.64
C ALA A 224 -0.40 19.65 13.32
N SER A 225 -0.06 20.43 12.29
CA SER A 225 0.37 19.87 10.99
C SER A 225 1.63 19.00 11.10
N LEU A 226 2.56 19.34 11.99
CA LEU A 226 3.72 18.48 12.26
C LEU A 226 3.28 17.15 12.89
N ASP A 227 2.30 17.17 13.80
CA ASP A 227 1.80 15.96 14.44
C ASP A 227 1.18 15.02 13.41
N GLN A 228 0.34 15.54 12.51
CA GLN A 228 -0.23 14.77 11.39
C GLN A 228 0.87 14.12 10.53
N VAL A 229 1.95 14.86 10.22
CA VAL A 229 3.10 14.32 9.50
C VAL A 229 3.78 13.21 10.28
N LEU A 230 3.96 13.36 11.60
CA LEU A 230 4.54 12.30 12.43
C LEU A 230 3.68 11.03 12.41
N VAL A 231 2.36 11.15 12.47
CA VAL A 231 1.51 9.96 12.42
C VAL A 231 1.53 9.30 11.04
N ARG A 232 1.58 10.08 9.96
CA ARG A 232 1.79 9.52 8.61
C ARG A 232 3.13 8.80 8.50
N LEU A 233 4.22 9.40 9.02
CA LEU A 233 5.52 8.75 9.08
C LEU A 233 5.49 7.47 9.91
N ALA A 234 4.77 7.47 11.04
CA ALA A 234 4.56 6.28 11.85
C ALA A 234 3.84 5.17 11.08
N ALA A 235 2.84 5.51 10.25
CA ALA A 235 2.17 4.57 9.35
C ALA A 235 3.11 4.00 8.28
N MET A 236 3.86 4.86 7.59
CA MET A 236 4.84 4.45 6.57
C MET A 236 5.98 3.60 7.14
N LEU A 237 6.41 3.89 8.37
CA LEU A 237 7.40 3.13 9.14
C LEU A 237 6.83 1.87 9.82
N ARG A 238 5.51 1.64 9.72
CA ARG A 238 4.79 0.50 10.30
C ARG A 238 4.92 0.44 11.84
N LEU A 239 4.92 1.59 12.50
CA LEU A 239 4.96 1.70 13.96
C LEU A 239 3.57 1.45 14.54
N MET A 240 3.49 0.60 15.56
CA MET A 240 2.24 0.10 16.16
C MET A 240 2.27 0.18 17.69
N ASP A 241 3.21 0.93 18.26
CA ASP A 241 3.43 1.00 19.70
C ASP A 241 3.91 2.39 20.13
N ALA A 242 3.49 2.80 21.33
CA ALA A 242 3.79 4.11 21.90
C ALA A 242 5.30 4.38 22.06
N GLY A 243 6.09 3.36 22.44
CA GLY A 243 7.54 3.52 22.60
C GLY A 243 8.24 3.88 21.28
N SER A 244 7.80 3.31 20.17
CA SER A 244 8.32 3.68 18.86
C SER A 244 7.87 5.08 18.43
N GLY A 245 6.67 5.51 18.81
CA GLY A 245 6.19 6.87 18.58
C GLY A 245 6.95 7.91 19.41
N GLU A 246 7.32 7.61 20.66
CA GLU A 246 8.20 8.45 21.47
C GLU A 246 9.56 8.62 20.79
N CYS A 247 10.15 7.54 20.28
CA CYS A 247 11.42 7.62 19.54
C CYS A 247 11.29 8.47 18.26
N LEU A 248 10.16 8.38 17.56
CA LEU A 248 9.86 9.24 16.41
C LEU A 248 9.76 10.73 16.82
N GLN A 249 9.07 11.05 17.93
CA GLN A 249 8.94 12.40 18.47
C GLN A 249 10.27 13.01 18.94
N GLN A 250 11.22 12.20 19.40
CA GLN A 250 12.55 12.71 19.72
C GLN A 250 13.37 12.95 18.46
N ALA A 251 13.30 12.05 17.50
CA ALA A 251 14.09 12.13 16.27
C ALA A 251 13.75 13.36 15.41
N VAL A 252 12.50 13.81 15.37
CA VAL A 252 12.09 15.05 14.68
C VAL A 252 12.79 16.30 15.20
N ARG A 253 13.29 16.30 16.44
CA ARG A 253 14.05 17.42 17.00
C ARG A 253 15.42 17.60 16.35
N LEU A 254 15.88 16.62 15.57
CA LEU A 254 17.13 16.69 14.80
C LEU A 254 16.97 17.49 13.51
N TRP A 255 15.74 17.72 13.05
CA TRP A 255 15.50 18.55 11.87
C TRP A 255 15.71 20.03 12.20
N THR A 256 16.40 20.73 11.30
CA THR A 256 16.43 22.19 11.29
C THR A 256 15.05 22.75 10.99
N SER A 257 14.77 24.00 11.38
CA SER A 257 13.49 24.65 11.07
C SER A 257 13.17 24.69 9.57
N GLY A 258 14.21 24.78 8.72
CA GLY A 258 14.05 24.73 7.27
C GLY A 258 13.64 23.34 6.77
N GLU A 259 14.23 22.28 7.30
CA GLU A 259 13.84 20.90 6.98
C GLU A 259 12.42 20.61 7.45
N GLN A 260 12.06 21.01 8.67
CA GLN A 260 10.70 20.86 9.20
C GLN A 260 9.67 21.53 8.28
N ALA A 261 9.94 22.75 7.83
CA ALA A 261 9.04 23.47 6.94
C ALA A 261 8.84 22.73 5.61
N VAL A 262 9.92 22.25 4.97
CA VAL A 262 9.83 21.49 3.71
C VAL A 262 9.10 20.16 3.92
N ILE A 263 9.41 19.43 4.98
CA ILE A 263 8.80 18.15 5.30
C ILE A 263 7.30 18.32 5.55
N VAL A 264 6.89 19.32 6.34
CA VAL A 264 5.48 19.61 6.58
C VAL A 264 4.77 20.02 5.31
N ASP A 265 5.38 20.82 4.45
CA ASP A 265 4.76 21.27 3.21
C ASP A 265 4.46 20.12 2.23
N VAL A 266 5.36 19.12 2.13
CA VAL A 266 5.18 18.00 1.18
C VAL A 266 4.50 16.77 1.77
N LEU A 267 4.52 16.59 3.10
CA LEU A 267 3.90 15.44 3.78
C LEU A 267 2.65 15.81 4.59
N SER A 268 2.22 17.08 4.64
CA SER A 268 0.91 17.44 5.20
C SER A 268 -0.19 17.28 4.17
N ILE A 269 -1.39 16.91 4.61
CA ILE A 269 -2.60 16.86 3.78
C ILE A 269 -3.00 18.28 3.33
N ALA A 270 -2.77 19.26 4.20
CA ALA A 270 -3.07 20.68 3.97
C ALA A 270 -1.90 21.44 3.29
N GLY A 271 -0.86 20.72 2.86
CA GLY A 271 0.32 21.32 2.21
C GLY A 271 -0.06 22.03 0.91
N ALA A 272 0.57 23.18 0.64
CA ALA A 272 0.33 23.95 -0.57
C ALA A 272 0.85 23.23 -1.83
N ASN A 273 1.83 22.33 -1.64
CA ASN A 273 2.49 21.57 -2.69
C ASN A 273 2.07 20.09 -2.71
N ARG A 274 0.79 19.80 -2.41
CA ARG A 274 0.24 18.44 -2.56
C ARG A 274 0.40 17.97 -4.00
N LEU A 275 0.94 16.76 -4.15
CA LEU A 275 1.14 16.15 -5.45
C LEU A 275 -0.19 15.67 -6.05
N PRO A 276 -0.37 15.76 -7.37
CA PRO A 276 -1.61 15.35 -8.04
C PRO A 276 -1.82 13.83 -8.01
N VAL A 277 -0.75 13.06 -7.86
CA VAL A 277 -0.78 11.59 -7.77
C VAL A 277 0.10 11.17 -6.60
N THR A 278 -0.36 10.17 -5.86
CA THR A 278 0.37 9.59 -4.72
C THR A 278 1.67 8.93 -5.19
N PRO A 279 2.84 9.31 -4.65
CA PRO A 279 4.10 8.60 -4.89
C PRO A 279 3.97 7.13 -4.48
N THR A 280 4.78 6.26 -5.10
CA THR A 280 4.83 4.83 -4.78
C THR A 280 6.17 4.46 -4.14
N TYR A 281 6.14 3.47 -3.23
CA TYR A 281 7.30 2.90 -2.54
C TYR A 281 8.01 3.81 -1.50
N VAL A 282 7.46 4.97 -1.15
CA VAL A 282 8.02 5.79 -0.06
C VAL A 282 8.06 5.03 1.27
N PRO A 283 7.00 4.30 1.70
CA PRO A 283 7.03 3.46 2.88
C PRO A 283 8.13 2.40 2.84
N ALA A 284 8.44 1.85 1.65
CA ALA A 284 9.47 0.84 1.50
C ALA A 284 10.88 1.43 1.75
N VAL A 285 11.13 2.67 1.32
CA VAL A 285 12.39 3.38 1.64
C VAL A 285 12.55 3.51 3.15
N PHE A 286 11.53 4.02 3.84
CA PHE A 286 11.58 4.23 5.29
C PHE A 286 11.68 2.92 6.07
N ALA A 287 10.90 1.90 5.71
CA ALA A 287 10.93 0.60 6.36
C ALA A 287 12.29 -0.11 6.17
N ASN A 288 12.91 -0.01 5.00
CA ASN A 288 14.22 -0.61 4.74
C ASN A 288 15.34 0.11 5.52
N LEU A 289 15.28 1.45 5.62
CA LEU A 289 16.20 2.20 6.49
C LEU A 289 16.02 1.81 7.96
N ALA A 290 14.79 1.85 8.49
CA ALA A 290 14.51 1.58 9.90
C ALA A 290 14.78 0.13 10.33
N SER A 291 14.87 -0.80 9.38
CA SER A 291 15.22 -2.21 9.62
C SER A 291 16.72 -2.51 9.47
N SER A 292 17.53 -1.57 8.99
CA SER A 292 18.95 -1.82 8.74
C SER A 292 19.80 -1.75 10.02
N GLU A 293 20.41 -2.88 10.39
CA GLU A 293 21.28 -3.00 11.57
C GLU A 293 22.53 -2.10 11.49
N GLU A 294 22.95 -1.70 10.29
CA GLU A 294 24.07 -0.76 10.12
C GLU A 294 23.76 0.63 10.68
N LEU A 295 22.49 1.04 10.70
CA LEU A 295 22.08 2.36 11.20
C LEU A 295 21.99 2.45 12.72
N GLY A 296 21.99 1.32 13.41
CA GLY A 296 21.80 1.30 14.85
C GLY A 296 21.51 -0.09 15.40
N THR A 297 21.99 -0.30 16.62
CA THR A 297 21.78 -1.56 17.36
C THR A 297 20.36 -1.64 17.90
N THR A 298 19.80 -0.51 18.32
CA THR A 298 18.42 -0.43 18.84
C THR A 298 17.44 0.05 17.77
N ARG A 299 16.16 -0.27 17.97
CA ARG A 299 15.09 0.24 17.10
C ARG A 299 15.06 1.77 17.07
N CYS A 300 15.24 2.42 18.20
CA CYS A 300 15.21 3.86 18.30
C CYS A 300 16.41 4.53 17.63
N GLU A 301 17.60 3.96 17.71
CA GLU A 301 18.77 4.44 16.95
C GLU A 301 18.51 4.38 15.44
N ARG A 302 17.98 3.26 14.93
CA ARG A 302 17.65 3.12 13.51
C ARG A 302 16.56 4.09 13.05
N LEU A 303 15.52 4.29 13.88
CA LEU A 303 14.48 5.27 13.61
C LEU A 303 15.07 6.67 13.59
N GLU A 304 15.87 7.04 14.60
CA GLU A 304 16.54 8.35 14.66
C GLU A 304 17.32 8.64 13.38
N LYS A 305 18.12 7.68 12.91
CA LYS A 305 18.86 7.80 11.64
C LYS A 305 17.95 7.92 10.44
N THR A 306 16.93 7.07 10.34
CA THR A 306 15.94 7.12 9.24
C THR A 306 15.26 8.49 9.16
N ILE A 307 14.89 9.05 10.31
CA ILE A 307 14.26 10.36 10.43
C ILE A 307 15.26 11.47 10.13
N ALA A 308 16.47 11.41 10.67
CA ALA A 308 17.47 12.48 10.55
C ALA A 308 17.95 12.71 9.11
N TYR A 309 18.05 11.68 8.27
CA TYR A 309 18.52 11.85 6.88
C TYR A 309 17.59 11.29 5.80
N GLY A 310 16.89 10.18 6.07
CA GLY A 310 16.02 9.54 5.08
C GLY A 310 14.81 10.40 4.75
N VAL A 311 14.11 10.90 5.78
CA VAL A 311 12.92 11.74 5.59
C VAL A 311 13.26 13.07 4.90
N PRO A 312 14.28 13.85 5.33
CA PRO A 312 14.70 15.05 4.60
C PRO A 312 15.06 14.78 3.13
N TRP A 313 15.71 13.65 2.83
CA TRP A 313 16.07 13.29 1.47
C TRP A 313 14.82 13.06 0.61
N VAL A 314 13.87 12.25 1.08
CA VAL A 314 12.61 12.01 0.38
C VAL A 314 11.83 13.31 0.20
N ALA A 315 11.72 14.13 1.25
CA ALA A 315 11.00 15.40 1.19
C ALA A 315 11.58 16.37 0.14
N ARG A 316 12.90 16.40 -0.04
CA ARG A 316 13.53 17.19 -1.12
C ARG A 316 13.13 16.68 -2.50
N VAL A 317 13.15 15.36 -2.72
CA VAL A 317 12.72 14.76 -4.00
C VAL A 317 11.26 15.09 -4.31
N LEU A 318 10.36 14.97 -3.31
CA LEU A 318 8.95 15.31 -3.49
C LEU A 318 8.75 16.79 -3.82
N ARG A 319 9.49 17.68 -3.15
CA ARG A 319 9.46 19.13 -3.46
C ARG A 319 9.96 19.41 -4.87
N ASP A 320 11.09 18.80 -5.26
CA ASP A 320 11.70 19.01 -6.57
C ASP A 320 10.78 18.50 -7.69
N TYR A 321 10.06 17.40 -7.44
CA TYR A 321 8.99 16.93 -8.32
C TYR A 321 7.85 17.95 -8.48
N GLY A 322 7.37 18.54 -7.38
CA GLY A 322 6.38 19.62 -7.43
C GLY A 322 6.85 20.81 -8.28
N VAL A 323 8.13 21.16 -8.20
CA VAL A 323 8.74 22.20 -9.06
C VAL A 323 8.75 21.78 -10.54
N LEU A 324 9.09 20.52 -10.85
CA LEU A 324 9.07 20.02 -12.22
C LEU A 324 7.66 20.01 -12.83
N LEU A 325 6.65 19.64 -12.04
CA LEU A 325 5.24 19.71 -12.45
C LEU A 325 4.81 21.16 -12.75
N ALA A 326 5.13 22.10 -11.85
CA ALA A 326 4.82 23.52 -12.05
C ALA A 326 5.52 24.12 -13.29
N GLN A 327 6.65 23.55 -13.69
CA GLN A 327 7.39 23.94 -14.90
C GLN A 327 6.96 23.18 -16.16
N HIS A 328 5.95 22.31 -16.08
CA HIS A 328 5.52 21.42 -17.17
C HIS A 328 6.66 20.55 -17.73
N LYS A 329 7.65 20.22 -16.90
CA LYS A 329 8.76 19.31 -17.24
C LYS A 329 8.44 17.85 -16.92
N MET A 330 7.29 17.61 -16.28
CA MET A 330 6.73 16.29 -16.05
C MET A 330 5.22 16.32 -16.14
N SER A 331 4.65 15.17 -16.52
CA SER A 331 3.21 14.96 -16.55
C SER A 331 2.68 14.74 -15.13
N SER A 332 1.54 15.34 -14.82
CA SER A 332 0.79 15.08 -13.58
C SER A 332 0.19 13.67 -13.53
N GLU A 333 0.19 12.93 -14.64
CA GLU A 333 -0.33 11.56 -14.72
C GLU A 333 0.73 10.50 -14.40
N ILE A 334 2.02 10.89 -14.35
CA ILE A 334 3.13 9.96 -14.09
C ILE A 334 3.46 10.02 -12.58
N PRO A 335 3.14 8.98 -11.79
CA PRO A 335 3.49 8.95 -10.38
C PRO A 335 4.99 8.86 -10.18
N LEU A 336 5.48 9.43 -9.08
CA LEU A 336 6.85 9.14 -8.62
C LEU A 336 6.96 7.69 -8.16
N ASN A 337 8.08 7.05 -8.49
CA ASN A 337 8.36 5.68 -8.09
C ASN A 337 9.70 5.56 -7.37
N PHE A 338 9.67 5.20 -6.09
CA PHE A 338 10.86 5.05 -5.24
C PHE A 338 11.38 3.61 -5.16
N ASN A 339 10.91 2.67 -5.99
CA ASN A 339 11.28 1.25 -5.89
C ASN A 339 12.80 1.02 -6.01
N ALA A 340 13.46 1.72 -6.96
CA ALA A 340 14.92 1.64 -7.11
C ALA A 340 15.66 2.14 -5.86
N ILE A 341 15.20 3.26 -5.27
CA ILE A 341 15.74 3.79 -4.02
C ILE A 341 15.49 2.84 -2.85
N ALA A 342 14.29 2.28 -2.73
CA ALA A 342 13.94 1.31 -1.70
C ALA A 342 14.87 0.08 -1.76
N GLY A 343 15.18 -0.41 -2.96
CA GLY A 343 16.17 -1.46 -3.18
C GLY A 343 17.58 -1.05 -2.80
N ALA A 344 18.01 0.16 -3.19
CA ALA A 344 19.35 0.67 -2.89
C ALA A 344 19.60 0.81 -1.38
N VAL A 345 18.66 1.40 -0.63
CA VAL A 345 18.81 1.58 0.83
C VAL A 345 18.74 0.29 1.61
N LYS A 346 18.07 -0.75 1.07
CA LYS A 346 18.07 -2.10 1.65
C LYS A 346 19.45 -2.74 1.64
N VAL A 347 20.28 -2.41 0.64
CA VAL A 347 21.64 -2.95 0.48
C VAL A 347 22.69 -2.03 1.12
N CYS A 348 22.51 -0.70 1.01
CA CYS A 348 23.43 0.30 1.52
C CYS A 348 22.63 1.48 2.11
N PRO A 349 22.29 1.47 3.40
CA PRO A 349 21.37 2.45 3.99
C PRO A 349 21.95 3.88 4.04
N TYR A 350 23.28 4.02 3.92
CA TYR A 350 23.98 5.31 3.86
C TYR A 350 24.08 5.92 2.46
N VAL A 351 23.53 5.26 1.43
CA VAL A 351 23.64 5.73 0.04
C VAL A 351 23.03 7.12 -0.17
N LEU A 352 21.98 7.46 0.59
CA LEU A 352 21.30 8.76 0.53
C LEU A 352 22.16 9.92 1.05
N ASN A 353 23.24 9.66 1.79
CA ASN A 353 24.18 10.69 2.24
C ASN A 353 25.18 11.08 1.14
N LYS A 354 25.28 10.28 0.08
CA LYS A 354 26.29 10.43 -0.97
C LYS A 354 25.71 10.95 -2.28
N PHE A 355 24.43 10.69 -2.53
CA PHE A 355 23.80 10.98 -3.81
C PHE A 355 22.47 11.69 -3.60
N ASP A 356 22.23 12.72 -4.41
CA ASP A 356 20.92 13.32 -4.57
C ASP A 356 20.01 12.42 -5.44
N GLY A 357 18.70 12.61 -5.28
CA GLY A 357 17.71 11.95 -6.12
C GLY A 357 17.60 12.63 -7.48
N TRP A 358 17.68 11.85 -8.55
CA TRP A 358 17.27 12.26 -9.88
C TRP A 358 15.92 11.65 -10.20
N ILE A 359 15.07 12.39 -10.93
CA ILE A 359 13.76 11.90 -11.34
C ILE A 359 13.76 11.75 -12.86
N ASN A 360 13.49 10.53 -13.33
CA ASN A 360 13.31 10.25 -14.74
C ASN A 360 11.99 10.86 -15.23
N PRO A 361 12.01 11.83 -16.16
CA PRO A 361 10.79 12.52 -16.59
C PRO A 361 9.84 11.64 -17.41
N GLU A 362 10.32 10.55 -18.00
CA GLU A 362 9.53 9.64 -18.83
C GLU A 362 8.81 8.59 -17.99
N THR A 363 9.42 8.16 -16.89
CA THR A 363 8.93 7.02 -16.09
C THR A 363 8.52 7.39 -14.67
N GLY A 364 8.87 8.59 -14.20
CA GLY A 364 8.70 9.00 -12.79
C GLY A 364 9.64 8.27 -11.82
N ALA A 365 10.53 7.42 -12.31
CA ALA A 365 11.46 6.67 -11.46
C ALA A 365 12.43 7.61 -10.75
N VAL A 366 12.59 7.42 -9.44
CA VAL A 366 13.60 8.11 -8.64
C VAL A 366 14.85 7.24 -8.60
N GLU A 367 15.98 7.80 -9.02
CA GLU A 367 17.26 7.11 -9.10
C GLU A 367 18.36 7.91 -8.38
N LEU A 368 19.51 7.28 -8.14
CA LEU A 368 20.64 7.91 -7.46
C LEU A 368 21.54 8.62 -8.49
N GLY A 369 21.72 9.92 -8.35
CA GLY A 369 22.58 10.73 -9.21
C GLY A 369 22.00 11.02 -10.60
N SER A 370 22.48 12.08 -11.24
CA SER A 370 22.08 12.41 -12.61
C SER A 370 22.81 11.51 -13.63
N PRO A 371 22.14 11.05 -14.71
CA PRO A 371 22.80 10.33 -15.81
C PRO A 371 23.99 11.10 -16.40
N ALA A 372 24.01 12.44 -16.28
CA ALA A 372 25.10 13.29 -16.76
C ALA A 372 26.43 13.10 -15.98
N LEU A 373 26.42 12.37 -14.86
CA LEU A 373 27.63 12.01 -14.10
C LEU A 373 28.12 10.58 -14.38
N ALA A 374 27.45 9.84 -15.28
CA ALA A 374 27.77 8.47 -15.67
C ALA A 374 28.61 8.35 -16.96
N HIS A 375 29.14 9.47 -17.47
CA HIS A 375 30.02 9.53 -18.65
C HIS A 375 31.39 10.11 -18.33
#